data_AF-A0A3B8IHC9-F1
#
_entry.id   AF-A0A3B8IHC9-F1
#
_cell.length_a   1.000
_cell.length_b   1.000
_cell.length_c   1.000
_cell.angle_alpha   90.00
_cell.angle_beta   90.00
_cell.angle_gamma   90.00
#
_symmetry.space_group_name_H-M   'P 1'
#
loop_
_entity.id
_entity.type
_entity.pdbx_description
1 polymer ?
#
loop_
_entity_poly.entity_id
_entity_poly.type
_entity_poly.pdbx_seq_one_letter_code
_entity_poly.pdbx_strand_id
1 'polypeptide(L)'
;MIPAFQACIIDTTITIIHQPAGYWQGDLSQANEGNPIGNAMMTNHVSGLFVISGIWLIIIGLAGYYFPKRLSRVFLLFTVIAHSWGASTWVSSRYGFWWVMILILANTITYLWAAEQDRELAR
;
A
#
# COMPACT_ATOMS: atom_id res chain seq x y z
N MET A 1 1.18 -11.22 -7.68
CA MET A 1 1.27 -10.76 -6.26
C MET A 1 2.28 -9.63 -6.07
N ILE A 2 3.47 -9.72 -6.67
CA ILE A 2 4.57 -8.73 -6.52
C ILE A 2 4.12 -7.26 -6.61
N PRO A 3 3.31 -6.83 -7.60
CA PRO A 3 2.91 -5.42 -7.71
C PRO A 3 2.11 -4.93 -6.50
N ALA A 4 1.24 -5.78 -5.94
CA ALA A 4 0.42 -5.44 -4.78
C ALA A 4 1.27 -5.30 -3.51
N PHE A 5 2.24 -6.21 -3.31
CA PHE A 5 3.21 -6.09 -2.22
C PHE A 5 4.05 -4.82 -2.34
N GLN A 6 4.57 -4.53 -3.54
CA GLN A 6 5.34 -3.32 -3.79
C GLN A 6 4.52 -2.06 -3.44
N ALA A 7 3.30 -1.93 -3.95
CA ALA A 7 2.45 -0.78 -3.67
C ALA A 7 2.18 -0.62 -2.17
N CYS A 8 1.84 -1.71 -1.47
CA CYS A 8 1.59 -1.71 -0.03
C CYS A 8 2.82 -1.32 0.80
N ILE A 9 4.01 -1.82 0.41
CA ILE A 9 5.28 -1.49 1.08
C ILE A 9 5.64 -0.02 0.85
N ILE A 10 5.50 0.50 -0.37
CA ILE A 10 5.78 1.91 -0.68
C ILE A 10 4.85 2.81 0.13
N ASP A 11 3.54 2.54 0.12
CA ASP A 11 2.55 3.31 0.87
C ASP A 11 2.82 3.29 2.38
N THR A 12 3.07 2.11 2.94
CA THR A 12 3.43 1.96 4.37
C THR A 12 4.72 2.72 4.69
N THR A 13 5.75 2.63 3.84
CA THR A 13 7.03 3.30 4.06
C THR A 13 6.88 4.81 4.05
N ILE A 14 6.15 5.34 3.06
CA ILE A 14 5.88 6.78 2.95
C ILE A 14 5.05 7.25 4.15
N THR A 15 4.07 6.46 4.58
CA THR A 15 3.27 6.76 5.77
C THR A 15 4.16 6.80 7.01
N ILE A 16 5.06 5.83 7.22
CA ILE A 16 6.00 5.81 8.35
C ILE A 16 6.87 7.06 8.37
N ILE A 17 7.48 7.40 7.24
CA ILE A 17 8.42 8.52 7.14
C ILE A 17 7.71 9.85 7.42
N HIS A 18 6.46 9.99 7.02
CA HIS A 18 5.76 11.27 7.01
C HIS A 18 4.73 11.45 8.13
N GLN A 19 4.51 10.45 8.98
CA GLN A 19 3.76 10.63 10.23
C GLN A 19 4.38 11.78 11.05
N PRO A 20 3.56 12.61 11.71
CA PRO A 20 4.07 13.69 12.55
C PRO A 20 5.03 13.18 13.63
N ALA A 21 6.05 13.97 13.97
CA ALA A 21 7.01 13.60 15.02
C ALA A 21 6.33 13.36 16.38
N GLY A 22 5.25 14.11 16.68
CA GLY A 22 4.45 13.93 17.89
C GLY A 22 3.78 12.56 17.98
N TYR A 23 3.32 12.00 16.85
CA TYR A 23 2.75 10.65 16.80
C TYR A 23 3.75 9.61 17.31
N TRP A 24 5.00 9.68 16.85
CA TRP A 24 6.07 8.77 17.29
C TRP A 24 6.48 8.95 18.74
N GLN A 25 6.22 10.12 19.32
CA GLN A 25 6.44 10.43 20.74
C GLN A 25 5.24 10.04 21.63
N GLY A 26 4.20 9.43 21.06
CA GLY A 26 3.03 8.94 21.79
C GLY A 26 1.82 9.87 21.76
N ASP A 27 1.87 11.02 21.08
CA ASP A 27 0.68 11.84 20.84
C ASP A 27 -0.16 11.24 19.69
N LEU A 28 -0.98 10.25 20.05
CA LEU A 28 -1.80 9.50 19.11
C LEU A 28 -2.90 10.35 18.44
N SER A 29 -3.19 11.54 18.95
CA SER A 29 -4.12 12.48 18.30
C SER A 29 -3.59 13.01 16.97
N GLN A 30 -2.27 12.94 16.77
CA GLN A 30 -1.60 13.31 15.53
C GLN A 30 -1.51 12.17 14.51
N ALA A 31 -2.14 11.01 14.76
CA ALA A 31 -2.21 9.93 13.80
C ALA A 31 -2.89 10.40 12.50
N ASN A 32 -2.13 10.44 11.41
CA ASN A 32 -2.64 10.89 10.11
C ASN A 32 -2.77 9.70 9.16
N GLU A 33 -3.95 9.13 9.04
CA GLU A 33 -4.20 7.95 8.21
C GLU A 33 -5.57 8.10 7.56
N GLY A 34 -5.63 7.94 6.24
CA GLY A 34 -6.85 8.09 5.46
C GLY A 34 -7.76 6.86 5.52
N ASN A 35 -7.20 5.67 5.78
CA ASN A 35 -7.95 4.45 6.02
C ASN A 35 -8.58 4.47 7.43
N PRO A 36 -9.92 4.43 7.58
CA PRO A 36 -10.55 4.46 8.90
C PRO A 36 -10.11 3.33 9.83
N ILE A 37 -9.83 2.13 9.30
CA ILE A 37 -9.37 0.99 10.08
C ILE A 37 -7.92 1.22 10.54
N GLY A 38 -7.06 1.71 9.64
CA GLY A 38 -5.68 2.06 9.98
C GLY A 38 -5.62 3.17 11.02
N ASN A 39 -6.43 4.22 10.83
CA ASN A 39 -6.54 5.34 11.76
C ASN A 39 -7.00 4.88 13.14
N ALA A 40 -8.01 4.00 13.22
CA ALA A 40 -8.45 3.42 14.48
C ALA A 40 -7.33 2.62 15.18
N MET A 41 -6.49 1.87 14.46
CA MET A 41 -5.36 1.17 15.09
C MET A 41 -4.28 2.15 15.57
N MET A 42 -3.97 3.17 14.78
CA MET A 42 -2.93 4.14 15.08
C MET A 42 -3.30 5.08 16.23
N THR A 43 -4.57 5.43 16.36
CA THR A 43 -5.08 6.25 17.47
C THR A 43 -5.14 5.48 18.80
N ASN A 44 -5.05 4.14 18.77
CA ASN A 44 -4.96 3.30 19.95
C ASN A 44 -3.53 3.06 20.42
N HIS A 45 -2.58 2.86 19.49
CA HIS A 45 -1.18 2.62 19.82
C HIS A 45 -0.24 2.97 18.66
N VAL A 46 0.97 3.46 18.96
CA VAL A 46 1.99 3.82 17.94
C VAL A 46 2.30 2.64 17.01
N SER A 47 2.33 1.42 17.56
CA SER A 47 2.57 0.21 16.77
C SER A 47 1.40 -0.20 15.88
N GLY A 48 0.24 0.45 16.01
CA GLY A 48 -0.96 0.17 15.24
C GLY A 48 -0.71 0.22 13.74
N LEU A 49 0.13 1.16 13.28
CA LEU A 49 0.60 1.24 11.89
C LEU A 49 1.27 -0.07 11.44
N PHE A 50 2.26 -0.56 12.20
CA PHE A 50 2.99 -1.78 11.81
C PHE A 50 2.10 -3.02 11.84
N VAL A 51 1.17 -3.09 12.81
CA VAL A 51 0.21 -4.18 12.91
C VAL A 51 -0.73 -4.21 11.71
N ILE A 52 -1.36 -3.08 11.36
CA ILE A 52 -2.28 -3.03 10.22
C ILE A 52 -1.57 -3.29 8.90
N SER A 53 -0.35 -2.75 8.71
CA SER A 53 0.45 -3.02 7.53
C SER A 53 0.83 -4.51 7.43
N GLY A 54 1.24 -5.13 8.53
CA GLY A 54 1.53 -6.56 8.58
C GLY A 54 0.32 -7.43 8.21
N ILE A 55 -0.87 -7.06 8.72
CA ILE A 55 -2.13 -7.73 8.38
C ILE A 55 -2.41 -7.61 6.88
N TRP A 56 -2.25 -6.43 6.29
CA TRP A 56 -2.46 -6.25 4.85
C TRP A 56 -1.50 -7.10 4.01
N LEU A 57 -0.22 -7.16 4.36
CA LEU A 57 0.76 -8.01 3.67
C LEU A 57 0.33 -9.49 3.73
N ILE A 58 -0.13 -9.97 4.90
CA ILE A 58 -0.63 -11.33 5.05
C ILE A 58 -1.87 -11.56 4.18
N ILE A 59 -2.85 -10.65 4.21
CA ILE A 59 -4.07 -10.74 3.39
C ILE A 59 -3.72 -10.79 1.90
N ILE A 60 -2.77 -9.97 1.44
CA ILE A 60 -2.31 -9.96 0.05
C ILE A 60 -1.72 -11.32 -0.35
N GLY A 61 -0.89 -11.91 0.50
CA GLY A 61 -0.33 -13.23 0.28
C GLY A 61 -1.41 -14.32 0.23
N LEU A 62 -2.30 -14.34 1.22
CA LEU A 62 -3.39 -15.31 1.32
C LEU A 62 -4.36 -15.20 0.15
N ALA A 63 -4.83 -14.00 -0.18
CA ALA A 63 -5.74 -13.79 -1.32
C ALA A 63 -5.06 -14.11 -2.65
N GLY A 64 -3.78 -13.76 -2.79
CA GLY A 64 -2.98 -14.08 -3.96
C GLY A 64 -2.87 -15.59 -4.20
N TYR A 65 -2.69 -16.36 -3.13
CA TYR A 65 -2.47 -17.81 -3.18
C TYR A 65 -3.76 -18.64 -3.22
N TYR A 66 -4.74 -18.32 -2.38
CA TYR A 66 -5.94 -19.14 -2.19
C TYR A 66 -7.11 -18.77 -3.12
N PHE A 67 -7.16 -17.56 -3.68
CA PHE A 67 -8.28 -17.19 -4.55
C PHE A 67 -8.15 -17.80 -5.95
N PRO A 68 -9.29 -18.15 -6.60
CA PRO A 68 -9.31 -18.44 -8.01
C PRO A 68 -8.66 -17.32 -8.83
N LYS A 69 -7.93 -17.67 -9.90
CA LYS A 69 -7.11 -16.72 -10.70
C LYS A 69 -7.82 -15.41 -11.04
N ARG A 70 -9.11 -15.45 -11.41
CA ARG A 70 -9.89 -14.25 -11.73
C ARG A 70 -10.07 -13.32 -10.53
N LEU A 71 -10.47 -13.88 -9.38
CA LEU A 71 -10.67 -13.12 -8.14
C LEU A 71 -9.34 -12.59 -7.59
N SER A 72 -8.29 -13.42 -7.62
CA SER A 72 -6.94 -13.01 -7.22
C SER A 72 -6.48 -11.80 -8.05
N ARG A 73 -6.65 -11.81 -9.37
CA ARG A 73 -6.30 -10.66 -10.23
C ARG A 73 -7.06 -9.38 -9.89
N VAL A 74 -8.38 -9.49 -9.69
CA VAL A 74 -9.21 -8.33 -9.32
C VAL A 74 -8.77 -7.76 -7.97
N PHE A 75 -8.59 -8.62 -6.98
CA PHE A 75 -8.15 -8.21 -5.64
C PHE A 75 -6.76 -7.57 -5.67
N LEU A 76 -5.79 -8.18 -6.35
CA LEU A 76 -4.43 -7.66 -6.44
C LEU A 76 -4.36 -6.31 -7.18
N LEU A 77 -5.16 -6.14 -8.24
CA LEU A 77 -5.27 -4.85 -8.93
C LEU A 77 -5.90 -3.79 -8.02
N PHE A 78 -6.99 -4.14 -7.32
CA PHE A 78 -7.60 -3.26 -6.32
C PHE A 78 -6.58 -2.80 -5.28
N THR A 79 -5.77 -3.72 -4.74
CA THR A 79 -4.72 -3.41 -3.76
C THR A 79 -3.67 -2.45 -4.32
N VAL A 80 -3.23 -2.64 -5.57
CA VAL A 80 -2.29 -1.71 -6.23
C VAL A 80 -2.91 -0.31 -6.31
N ILE A 81 -4.17 -0.20 -6.70
CA ILE A 81 -4.87 1.09 -6.83
C ILE A 81 -5.02 1.76 -5.45
N ALA A 82 -5.50 1.02 -4.45
CA ALA A 82 -5.75 1.55 -3.12
C ALA A 82 -4.48 2.10 -2.46
N HIS A 83 -3.38 1.33 -2.49
CA HIS A 83 -2.11 1.78 -1.92
C HIS A 83 -1.38 2.82 -2.79
N SER A 84 -1.57 2.81 -4.11
CA SER A 84 -1.10 3.92 -4.96
C SER A 84 -1.80 5.22 -4.57
N TRP A 85 -3.11 5.18 -4.30
CA TRP A 85 -3.86 6.34 -3.84
C TRP A 85 -3.39 6.82 -2.47
N GLY A 86 -3.25 5.93 -1.47
CA GLY A 86 -2.74 6.29 -0.15
C GLY A 86 -1.34 6.91 -0.18
N ALA A 87 -0.42 6.31 -0.93
CA ALA A 87 0.91 6.87 -1.10
C ALA A 87 0.87 8.24 -1.80
N SER A 88 -0.05 8.40 -2.78
CA SER A 88 -0.20 9.64 -3.52
C SER A 88 -0.70 10.81 -2.65
N THR A 89 -1.48 10.59 -1.60
CA THR A 89 -1.92 11.68 -0.71
C THR A 89 -0.74 12.27 0.07
N TRP A 90 0.20 11.42 0.49
CA TRP A 90 1.45 11.87 1.11
C TRP A 90 2.39 12.54 0.10
N VAL A 91 2.57 11.92 -1.07
CA VAL A 91 3.50 12.42 -2.09
C VAL A 91 3.03 13.74 -2.69
N SER A 92 1.75 13.86 -3.02
CA SER A 92 1.17 15.09 -3.59
C SER A 92 1.36 16.29 -2.68
N SER A 93 1.10 16.13 -1.38
CA SER A 93 1.19 17.21 -0.39
C SER A 93 2.62 17.67 -0.08
N ARG A 94 3.64 16.90 -0.47
CA ARG A 94 5.05 17.15 -0.09
C ARG A 94 5.98 17.39 -1.28
N TYR A 95 5.81 16.60 -2.34
CA TYR A 95 6.69 16.60 -3.50
C TYR A 95 5.98 17.10 -4.77
N GLY A 96 4.63 17.10 -4.77
CA GLY A 96 3.83 17.64 -5.86
C GLY A 96 3.46 16.63 -6.95
N PHE A 97 2.75 17.12 -7.96
CA PHE A 97 2.07 16.31 -8.97
C PHE A 97 2.99 15.34 -9.73
N TRP A 98 4.16 15.79 -10.18
CA TRP A 98 5.04 14.96 -11.02
C TRP A 98 5.60 13.75 -10.27
N TRP A 99 5.84 13.86 -8.97
CA TRP A 99 6.26 12.72 -8.14
C TRP A 99 5.14 11.69 -7.98
N VAL A 100 3.88 12.13 -7.93
CA VAL A 100 2.73 11.23 -7.97
C VAL A 100 2.67 10.50 -9.31
N MET A 101 2.89 11.20 -10.43
CA MET A 101 2.92 10.57 -11.74
C MET A 101 4.04 9.52 -11.86
N ILE A 102 5.22 9.79 -11.30
CA ILE A 102 6.33 8.83 -11.24
C ILE A 102 5.95 7.59 -10.42
N LEU A 103 5.34 7.77 -9.25
CA LEU A 103 4.85 6.66 -8.41
C LEU A 103 3.85 5.79 -9.15
N ILE A 104 2.85 6.41 -9.80
CA ILE A 104 1.83 5.70 -10.58
C ILE A 104 2.47 4.96 -11.76
N LEU A 105 3.40 5.60 -12.47
CA LEU A 105 4.12 4.97 -13.58
C LEU A 105 4.92 3.77 -13.10
N ALA A 106 5.67 3.89 -12.00
CA ALA A 106 6.45 2.80 -11.43
C ALA A 106 5.56 1.60 -11.05
N ASN A 107 4.43 1.83 -10.37
CA ASN A 107 3.48 0.77 -10.04
C ASN A 107 2.85 0.13 -11.30
N THR A 108 2.59 0.94 -12.33
CA THR A 108 2.05 0.46 -13.61
C THR A 108 3.05 -0.45 -14.33
N ILE A 109 4.32 -0.05 -14.39
CA ILE A 109 5.40 -0.85 -15.00
C ILE A 109 5.52 -2.19 -14.27
N THR A 110 5.59 -2.20 -12.93
CA THR A 110 5.67 -3.46 -12.17
C THR A 110 4.44 -4.34 -12.41
N TYR A 111 3.24 -3.76 -12.50
CA TYR A 111 2.02 -4.51 -12.78
C TYR A 111 2.05 -5.17 -14.16
N LEU A 112 2.44 -4.43 -15.20
CA LEU A 112 2.52 -4.96 -16.56
C LEU A 112 3.60 -6.04 -16.69
N TRP A 113 4.77 -5.83 -16.09
CA TRP A 113 5.84 -6.82 -16.04
C TRP A 113 5.36 -8.13 -15.39
N ALA A 114 4.70 -8.06 -14.23
CA ALA A 114 4.17 -9.24 -13.57
C ALA A 114 3.10 -9.96 -14.41
N ALA A 115 2.24 -9.19 -15.10
CA ALA A 115 1.22 -9.76 -15.98
C ALA A 115 1.81 -10.43 -17.24
N GLU A 116 2.98 -9.98 -17.71
CA GLU A 116 3.71 -10.59 -18.81
C GLU A 116 4.35 -11.91 -18.39
N GLN A 117 5.03 -11.95 -17.24
CA GLN A 117 5.60 -13.17 -16.67
C GLN A 117 4.54 -14.26 -16.46
N ASP A 118 3.36 -13.88 -15.96
CA ASP A 118 2.21 -14.79 -15.82
C ASP A 118 1.75 -15.40 -17.16
N ARG A 119 1.89 -14.68 -18.28
CA ARG A 119 1.53 -15.17 -19.62
C ARG A 119 2.59 -16.09 -20.18
N GLU A 120 3.87 -15.76 -19.98
CA GLU A 120 4.99 -16.59 -20.43
C GLU A 120 4.99 -17.95 -19.75
N LEU A 121 4.76 -18.01 -18.43
CA LEU A 121 4.67 -19.25 -17.67
C LEU A 121 3.45 -20.13 -18.03
N ALA A 122 2.47 -19.58 -18.74
CA ALA A 122 1.26 -20.27 -19.15
C ALA A 122 1.31 -20.79 -20.60
N ARG A 123 2.38 -20.50 -21.34
CA ARG A 123 2.65 -21.03 -22.68
C ARG A 123 3.49 -22.29 -22.59
#